data_AF-A0A892ZIC6-F1
#
_entry.id   AF-A0A892ZIC6-F1
#
_cell.length_a   1.000
_cell.length_b   1.000
_cell.length_c   1.000
_cell.angle_alpha   90.00
_cell.angle_beta   90.00
_cell.angle_gamma   90.00
#
_symmetry.space_group_name_H-M   'P 1'
#
loop_
_entity.id
_entity.type
_entity.pdbx_description
1 polymer ?
#
loop_
_entity_poly.entity_id
_entity_poly.type
_entity_poly.pdbx_seq_one_letter_code
_entity_poly.pdbx_strand_id
1 'polypeptide(L)'
;MIAALLLGIWLWLSANRPKQVFWEASFFTFIAMVIFYLMAWQVPEVSAVWLLSWFLRWLLALVAFWLMDVLATNAISALLFAALAGVAYFFVDAAALNLAIDWLGSTP
;
A
#
# COMPACT_ATOMS: atom_id res chain seq x y z
N MET A 1 2.21 -3.66 -9.42
CA MET A 1 3.47 -2.99 -9.89
C MET A 1 3.45 -1.46 -9.74
N ILE A 2 2.57 -0.73 -10.45
CA ILE A 2 2.58 0.75 -10.43
C ILE A 2 2.30 1.32 -9.03
N ALA A 3 1.38 0.71 -8.28
CA ALA A 3 1.09 1.10 -6.90
C ALA A 3 2.31 1.01 -5.97
N ALA A 4 3.21 0.03 -6.18
CA ALA A 4 4.44 -0.13 -5.40
C ALA A 4 5.43 1.02 -5.67
N LEU A 5 5.60 1.39 -6.94
CA LEU A 5 6.42 2.54 -7.34
C LEU A 5 5.84 3.84 -6.79
N LEU A 6 4.51 4.01 -6.92
CA LEU A 6 3.80 5.16 -6.36
C LEU A 6 4.00 5.26 -4.85
N LEU A 7 3.92 4.16 -4.11
CA LEU A 7 4.14 4.16 -2.66
C LEU A 7 5.56 4.63 -2.33
N GLY A 8 6.59 4.09 -3.01
CA GLY A 8 7.97 4.49 -2.78
C GLY A 8 8.20 5.98 -3.04
N ILE A 9 7.69 6.50 -4.15
CA ILE A 9 7.78 7.94 -4.48
C ILE A 9 7.01 8.78 -3.45
N TRP A 10 5.81 8.35 -3.05
CA TRP A 10 4.98 9.05 -2.09
C TRP A 10 5.64 9.13 -0.70
N LEU A 11 6.20 8.01 -0.22
CA LEU A 11 6.97 7.95 1.01
C LEU A 11 8.16 8.92 0.94
N TRP A 12 8.95 8.85 -0.13
CA TRP A 12 10.09 9.75 -0.28
C TRP A 12 9.71 11.24 -0.26
N LEU A 13 8.65 11.63 -0.98
CA LEU A 13 8.16 13.01 -1.01
C LEU A 13 7.54 13.47 0.32
N SER A 14 7.07 12.53 1.14
CA SER A 14 6.42 12.81 2.43
C SER A 14 7.38 12.75 3.61
N ALA A 15 8.66 12.41 3.41
CA ALA A 15 9.64 12.20 4.49
C ALA A 15 9.87 13.42 5.38
N ASN A 16 9.84 14.63 4.82
CA ASN A 16 10.13 15.87 5.56
C ASN A 16 8.89 16.74 5.82
N ARG A 17 7.69 16.16 5.86
CA ARG A 17 6.44 16.91 6.09
C ARG A 17 5.65 16.33 7.25
N PRO A 18 5.04 17.18 8.10
CA PRO A 18 4.08 16.71 9.09
C PRO A 18 2.89 16.12 8.33
N LYS A 19 2.54 14.89 8.68
CA LYS A 19 1.49 14.13 8.01
C LYS A 19 0.68 13.35 9.02
N GLN A 20 -0.61 13.17 8.72
CA GLN A 20 -1.43 12.22 9.45
C GLN A 20 -1.36 10.87 8.74
N VAL A 21 -0.58 9.94 9.31
CA VAL A 21 -0.28 8.61 8.76
C VAL A 21 -1.54 7.88 8.26
N PHE A 22 -2.61 7.90 9.05
CA PHE A 22 -3.87 7.26 8.69
C PHE A 22 -4.47 7.81 7.38
N TRP A 23 -4.47 9.13 7.22
CA TRP A 23 -5.01 9.77 6.02
C TRP A 23 -4.13 9.55 4.80
N GLU A 24 -2.81 9.68 4.93
CA GLU A 24 -1.87 9.41 3.83
C GLU A 24 -2.02 8.00 3.28
N ALA A 25 -2.05 7.00 4.17
CA ALA A 25 -2.26 5.61 3.78
C ALA A 25 -3.62 5.41 3.09
N SER A 26 -4.68 6.02 3.62
CA SER A 26 -6.04 5.92 3.06
C SER A 26 -6.13 6.57 1.67
N PHE A 27 -5.57 7.77 1.50
CA PHE A 27 -5.53 8.46 0.21
C PHE A 27 -4.70 7.69 -0.81
N PHE A 28 -3.53 7.19 -0.39
CA PHE A 28 -2.68 6.36 -1.24
C PHE A 28 -3.45 5.12 -1.71
N THR A 29 -4.09 4.37 -0.80
CA THR A 29 -4.80 3.15 -1.19
C THR A 29 -5.99 3.46 -2.09
N PHE A 30 -6.73 4.54 -1.84
CA PHE A 30 -7.82 4.96 -2.70
C PHE A 30 -7.34 5.28 -4.12
N ILE A 31 -6.26 6.05 -4.26
CA ILE A 31 -5.67 6.35 -5.57
C ILE A 31 -5.16 5.08 -6.25
N ALA A 32 -4.48 4.20 -5.51
CA ALA A 32 -3.99 2.94 -6.03
C ALA A 32 -5.14 2.04 -6.54
N MET A 33 -6.27 2.03 -5.83
CA MET A 33 -7.49 1.34 -6.24
C MET A 33 -8.07 1.91 -7.53
N VAL A 34 -8.23 3.24 -7.62
CA VAL A 34 -8.73 3.91 -8.82
C VAL A 34 -7.83 3.63 -10.03
N ILE A 35 -6.51 3.77 -9.88
CA ILE A 35 -5.55 3.49 -10.95
C ILE A 35 -5.64 2.03 -11.40
N PHE A 36 -5.72 1.08 -10.46
CA PHE A 36 -5.82 -0.33 -10.79
C PHE A 36 -7.04 -0.63 -11.68
N TYR A 37 -8.21 -0.10 -11.31
CA TYR A 37 -9.45 -0.33 -12.06
C TYR A 37 -9.49 0.41 -13.39
N LEU A 38 -8.94 1.63 -13.46
CA LEU A 38 -8.81 2.36 -14.71
C LEU A 38 -7.89 1.63 -15.70
N MET A 39 -6.76 1.10 -15.24
CA MET A 39 -5.84 0.34 -16.09
C MET A 39 -6.43 -0.99 -16.55
N ALA A 40 -7.22 -1.64 -15.70
CA ALA A 40 -7.91 -2.88 -16.03
C ALA A 40 -9.14 -2.67 -16.94
N TRP A 41 -9.58 -1.42 -17.15
CA TRP A 41 -10.84 -1.10 -17.85
C TRP A 41 -12.05 -1.86 -17.28
N GLN A 42 -12.07 -2.04 -15.96
CA GLN A 42 -13.07 -2.84 -15.26
C GLN A 42 -13.67 -2.06 -14.09
N VAL A 43 -14.89 -2.45 -13.71
CA VAL A 43 -15.55 -1.95 -12.51
C VAL A 43 -15.22 -2.91 -11.36
N PRO A 44 -14.98 -2.42 -10.12
CA PRO A 44 -14.75 -3.29 -8.98
C PRO A 44 -15.97 -4.17 -8.68
N GLU A 45 -15.74 -5.48 -8.68
CA GLU A 45 -16.65 -6.46 -8.09
C GLU A 45 -16.46 -6.47 -6.57
N VAL A 46 -17.28 -5.67 -5.88
CA VAL A 46 -17.18 -5.50 -4.42
C VAL A 46 -17.61 -6.79 -3.72
N SER A 47 -16.63 -7.52 -3.18
CA SER A 47 -16.80 -8.76 -2.41
C SER A 47 -15.99 -8.72 -1.11
N ALA A 48 -16.23 -9.66 -0.19
CA ALA A 48 -15.45 -9.76 1.05
C ALA A 48 -13.95 -9.99 0.76
N VAL A 49 -13.65 -10.84 -0.23
CA VAL A 49 -12.27 -11.11 -0.70
C VAL A 49 -11.64 -9.83 -1.24
N TRP A 50 -12.37 -9.10 -2.07
CA TRP A 50 -11.93 -7.82 -2.60
C TRP A 50 -11.58 -6.84 -1.47
N LEU A 51 -12.48 -6.67 -0.51
CA LEU A 51 -12.32 -5.73 0.59
C LEU A 51 -11.12 -6.09 1.47
N LEU A 52 -10.96 -7.37 1.80
CA LEU A 52 -9.82 -7.87 2.58
C LEU A 52 -8.49 -7.69 1.84
N SER A 53 -8.47 -7.94 0.52
CA SER A 53 -7.25 -7.75 -0.28
C SER A 53 -6.77 -6.29 -0.29
N TRP A 54 -7.71 -5.33 -0.37
CA TRP A 54 -7.40 -3.91 -0.29
C TRP A 54 -7.07 -3.46 1.13
N PHE A 55 -7.70 -4.05 2.13
CA PHE A 55 -7.38 -3.80 3.52
C PHE A 55 -5.94 -4.22 3.86
N LEU A 56 -5.47 -5.37 3.38
CA LEU A 56 -4.07 -5.81 3.55
C LEU A 56 -3.07 -4.82 2.94
N ARG A 57 -3.37 -4.33 1.73
CA ARG A 57 -2.58 -3.31 1.04
C ARG A 57 -2.55 -2.00 1.81
N TRP A 58 -3.70 -1.55 2.29
CA TRP A 58 -3.83 -0.36 3.13
C TRP A 58 -3.05 -0.48 4.43
N LEU A 59 -3.15 -1.62 5.11
CA LEU A 59 -2.47 -1.88 6.37
C LEU A 59 -0.95 -1.82 6.21
N LEU A 60 -0.43 -2.40 5.12
CA LEU A 60 1.00 -2.29 4.81
C LEU A 60 1.42 -0.84 4.53
N ALA A 61 0.63 -0.09 3.76
CA ALA A 61 0.92 1.33 3.49
C ALA A 61 0.94 2.13 4.80
N LEU A 62 -0.03 1.92 5.69
CA LEU A 62 -0.11 2.56 6.99
C LEU A 62 1.12 2.27 7.86
N VAL A 63 1.52 1.00 7.94
CA VAL A 63 2.73 0.58 8.66
C VAL A 63 3.98 1.21 8.05
N ALA A 64 4.09 1.28 6.72
CA ALA A 64 5.21 1.91 6.05
C ALA A 64 5.31 3.41 6.35
N PHE A 65 4.20 4.15 6.29
CA PHE A 65 4.18 5.58 6.65
C PHE A 65 4.57 5.79 8.12
N TRP A 66 4.05 4.96 9.02
CA TRP A 66 4.41 5.03 10.45
C TRP A 66 5.89 4.73 10.70
N LEU A 67 6.43 3.66 10.09
CA LEU A 67 7.84 3.30 10.20
C LEU A 67 8.75 4.38 9.61
N MET A 68 8.32 5.05 8.55
CA MET A 68 9.11 6.13 7.96
C MET A 68 9.32 7.26 8.96
N ASP A 69 8.30 7.66 9.71
CA ASP A 69 8.42 8.72 10.72
C ASP A 69 9.35 8.33 11.89
N VAL A 70 9.52 7.03 12.13
CA VAL A 70 10.40 6.51 13.19
C VAL A 70 11.84 6.31 12.69
N LEU A 71 12.03 5.81 11.47
CA LEU A 71 13.32 5.36 10.96
C LEU A 71 14.04 6.38 10.07
N ALA A 72 13.31 7.26 9.37
CA ALA A 72 13.89 8.17 8.41
C ALA A 72 14.39 9.46 9.08
N THR A 73 15.59 9.40 9.65
CA THR A 73 16.24 10.54 10.32
C THR A 73 16.93 11.50 9.34
N ASN A 74 17.18 11.07 8.11
CA ASN A 74 17.83 11.87 7.06
C ASN A 74 17.32 11.47 5.66
N ALA A 75 17.58 12.32 4.65
CA ALA A 75 17.05 12.11 3.30
C ALA A 75 17.53 10.80 2.64
N ILE A 76 18.72 10.31 2.98
CA ILE A 76 19.28 9.06 2.44
C ILE A 76 18.58 7.84 3.04
N SER A 77 18.40 7.81 4.37
CA SER A 77 17.63 6.75 5.04
C SER A 77 16.18 6.74 4.59
N ALA A 78 15.57 7.90 4.38
CA ALA A 78 14.22 8.02 3.81
C ALA A 78 14.13 7.36 2.43
N LEU A 79 15.10 7.62 1.56
CA LEU A 79 15.12 7.06 0.21
C LEU A 79 15.31 5.53 0.23
N LEU A 80 16.25 5.03 1.03
CA LEU A 80 16.46 3.59 1.20
C LEU A 80 15.23 2.89 1.78
N PHE A 81 14.62 3.48 2.80
CA PHE A 81 13.39 2.97 3.40
C PHE A 81 12.23 2.96 2.39
N ALA A 82 12.04 4.05 1.65
CA ALA A 82 11.01 4.15 0.63
C ALA A 82 11.17 3.10 -0.47
N ALA A 83 12.40 2.82 -0.91
CA ALA A 83 12.69 1.75 -1.86
C ALA A 83 12.33 0.37 -1.29
N LEU A 84 12.74 0.07 -0.05
CA LEU A 84 12.41 -1.20 0.62
C LEU A 84 10.90 -1.36 0.84
N ALA A 85 10.21 -0.31 1.26
CA ALA A 85 8.76 -0.31 1.44
C ALA A 85 8.02 -0.54 0.11
N GLY A 86 8.50 0.07 -0.98
CA GLY A 86 7.99 -0.20 -2.32
C GLY A 86 8.16 -1.67 -2.73
N VAL A 87 9.33 -2.26 -2.49
CA VAL A 87 9.57 -3.70 -2.76
C VAL A 87 8.66 -4.58 -1.91
N ALA A 88 8.53 -4.31 -0.61
CA ALA A 88 7.63 -5.05 0.26
C ALA A 88 6.17 -4.96 -0.23
N TYR A 89 5.75 -3.77 -0.65
CA TYR A 89 4.42 -3.55 -1.21
C TYR A 89 4.20 -4.30 -2.52
N PHE A 90 5.22 -4.44 -3.37
CA PHE A 90 5.13 -5.24 -4.58
C PHE A 90 4.80 -6.72 -4.30
N PHE A 91 5.47 -7.32 -3.31
CA PHE A 91 5.21 -8.71 -2.93
C PHE A 91 3.80 -8.89 -2.35
N VAL A 92 3.36 -7.96 -1.51
CA VAL A 92 2.01 -8.00 -0.95
C VAL A 92 0.96 -7.74 -2.03
N ASP A 93 1.17 -6.79 -2.94
CA ASP A 93 0.27 -6.50 -4.07
C ASP A 93 0.01 -7.76 -4.91
N ALA A 94 1.06 -8.55 -5.16
CA ALA A 94 1.00 -9.80 -5.90
C ALA A 94 0.31 -10.94 -5.12
N ALA A 95 0.47 -11.01 -3.80
CA ALA A 95 -0.08 -12.08 -2.97
C ALA A 95 -1.44 -11.77 -2.33
N ALA A 96 -1.85 -10.50 -2.24
CA ALA A 96 -2.97 -10.04 -1.42
C ALA A 96 -4.31 -10.69 -1.79
N LEU A 97 -4.57 -10.92 -3.08
CA LEU A 97 -5.80 -11.59 -3.52
C LEU A 97 -5.83 -13.04 -3.03
N ASN A 98 -4.75 -13.78 -3.24
CA ASN A 98 -4.66 -15.19 -2.82
C ASN A 98 -4.72 -15.31 -1.30
N LEU A 99 -4.03 -14.43 -0.56
CA LEU A 99 -4.11 -14.39 0.90
C LEU A 99 -5.54 -14.13 1.39
N ALA A 100 -6.29 -13.25 0.71
CA ALA A 100 -7.68 -12.98 1.06
C ALA A 100 -8.61 -14.18 0.73
N ILE A 101 -8.37 -14.85 -0.40
CA ILE A 101 -9.09 -16.08 -0.78
C ILE A 101 -8.81 -17.19 0.23
N ASP A 102 -7.55 -17.44 0.59
CA ASP A 102 -7.17 -18.47 1.55
C ASP A 102 -7.79 -18.20 2.92
N TRP A 103 -7.78 -16.94 3.37
CA TRP A 103 -8.29 -16.59 4.70
C TRP A 103 -9.81 -16.68 4.80
N LEU A 104 -10.54 -16.30 3.75
CA LEU A 104 -12.01 -16.37 3.72
C LEU A 104 -12.54 -17.73 3.26
N GLY A 105 -11.83 -18.41 2.37
CA GLY A 105 -12.14 -19.75 1.87
C GLY A 105 -11.76 -20.89 2.82
N SER A 106 -10.94 -20.62 3.84
CA SER A 106 -10.65 -21.55 4.94
C SER A 106 -11.64 -21.47 6.11
N THR A 107 -12.70 -20.64 6.00
CA THR A 107 -13.80 -20.70 6.95
C THR A 107 -14.73 -21.88 6.61
N PRO A 108 -14.91 -22.87 7.52
CA PRO A 108 -15.78 -24.02 7.29
C PRO A 108 -17.26 -23.62 7.18
#